data_AF-A0A7W4C6Y8-F1
#
_entry.id   AF-A0A7W4C6Y8-F1
#
_cell.length_a   1.000
_cell.length_b   1.000
_cell.length_c   1.000
_cell.angle_alpha   90.00
_cell.angle_beta   90.00
_cell.angle_gamma   90.00
#
_symmetry.space_group_name_H-M   'P 1'
#
loop_
_entity.id
_entity.type
_entity.pdbx_description
1 polymer ?
#
loop_
_entity_poly.entity_id
_entity_poly.type
_entity_poly.pdbx_seq_one_letter_code
_entity_poly.pdbx_strand_id
1 'polypeptide(L)' 'MTTKDEFDALLINHDDVKKEVLALFNGRCDVALEWLKETRPQLMGVSPSSIIDTDKQRVLDLIFQIKTGDIS' A
#
# COMPACT_ATOMS: atom_id res chain seq x y z
N MET A 1 15.87 10.11 -9.27
CA MET A 1 14.94 9.78 -8.17
C MET A 1 14.89 8.27 -8.11
N THR A 2 15.26 7.65 -6.99
CA THR A 2 15.25 6.18 -6.89
C THR A 2 13.84 5.69 -6.54
N THR A 3 13.54 4.43 -6.84
CA THR A 3 12.26 3.78 -6.47
C THR A 3 11.96 3.88 -4.97
N LYS A 4 13.02 3.86 -4.15
CA LYS A 4 12.92 4.04 -2.71
C LYS A 4 12.49 5.47 -2.35
N ASP A 5 13.07 6.49 -2.97
CA ASP A 5 12.70 7.89 -2.71
C ASP A 5 11.24 8.15 -3.07
N GLU A 6 10.76 7.57 -4.18
CA GLU A 6 9.36 7.70 -4.59
C GLU A 6 8.40 7.00 -3.63
N PHE A 7 8.75 5.79 -3.18
CA PHE A 7 7.99 5.08 -2.14
C PHE A 7 7.95 5.86 -0.82
N ASP A 8 9.10 6.37 -0.39
CA ASP A 8 9.22 7.17 0.83
C ASP A 8 8.42 8.48 0.72
N ALA A 9 8.39 9.11 -0.45
CA ALA A 9 7.62 10.33 -0.69
C ALA A 9 6.10 10.08 -0.68
N LEU A 10 5.64 8.98 -1.28
CA LEU A 10 4.21 8.62 -1.35
C LEU A 10 3.64 8.34 0.04
N LEU A 11 4.45 7.78 0.94
CA LEU A 11 4.04 7.42 2.30
C LEU A 11 4.64 8.32 3.38
N ILE A 12 5.11 9.53 3.03
CA ILE A 12 5.81 10.42 3.96
C ILE A 12 4.98 10.76 5.21
N ASN A 13 3.66 10.81 5.05
CA ASN A 13 2.71 11.10 6.14
C ASN A 13 2.01 9.83 6.69
N HIS A 14 2.38 8.65 6.19
CA HIS A 14 1.67 7.38 6.42
C HIS A 14 2.65 6.26 6.84
N ASP A 15 3.43 6.53 7.90
CA ASP A 15 4.45 5.61 8.43
C ASP A 15 3.89 4.24 8.87
N ASP A 16 2.63 4.20 9.29
CA ASP A 16 1.91 2.96 9.60
C ASP A 16 1.69 2.11 8.34
N VAL A 17 1.11 2.69 7.30
CA VAL A 17 0.93 2.01 6.00
C VAL A 17 2.27 1.58 5.43
N LYS A 18 3.29 2.43 5.53
CA LYS A 18 4.66 2.13 5.08
C LYS A 18 5.21 0.85 5.70
N LYS A 19 5.10 0.72 7.02
CA LYS A 19 5.55 -0.49 7.73
C LYS A 19 4.78 -1.72 7.28
N GLU A 20 3.47 -1.59 7.18
CA GLU A 20 2.59 -2.71 6.83
C GLU A 20 2.82 -3.21 5.39
N VAL A 21 2.97 -2.30 4.43
CA VAL A 21 3.26 -2.60 3.02
C VAL A 21 4.66 -3.20 2.86
N LEU A 22 5.69 -2.64 3.52
CA LEU A 22 7.03 -3.23 3.47
C LEU A 22 7.06 -4.62 4.07
N ALA A 23 6.32 -4.86 5.17
CA ALA A 23 6.18 -6.18 5.75
C ALA A 23 5.51 -7.18 4.79
N LEU A 24 4.55 -6.73 3.97
CA LEU A 24 3.90 -7.57 2.96
C LEU A 24 4.87 -8.04 1.86
N PHE A 25 5.81 -7.18 1.46
CA PHE A 25 6.74 -7.44 0.36
C PHE A 25 8.18 -7.72 0.82
N ASN A 26 8.39 -8.11 2.08
CA ASN A 26 9.72 -8.42 2.63
C ASN A 26 10.75 -7.27 2.43
N GLY A 27 10.31 -6.03 2.58
CA GLY A 27 11.14 -4.83 2.43
C GLY A 27 11.44 -4.41 0.99
N ARG A 28 10.84 -5.07 -0.01
CA ARG A 28 11.01 -4.74 -1.42
C ARG A 28 10.22 -3.48 -1.82
N CYS A 29 10.89 -2.33 -1.78
CA CYS A 29 10.28 -1.04 -2.13
C CYS A 29 9.77 -0.98 -3.58
N ASP A 30 10.40 -1.70 -4.51
CA ASP A 30 9.99 -1.81 -5.91
C ASP A 30 8.59 -2.39 -6.05
N VAL A 31 8.37 -3.58 -5.48
CA VAL A 31 7.06 -4.25 -5.53
C VAL A 31 6.03 -3.51 -4.71
N ALA A 32 6.43 -3.01 -3.55
CA ALA A 32 5.56 -2.21 -2.70
C ALA A 32 5.02 -0.99 -3.44
N LEU A 33 5.88 -0.28 -4.18
CA LEU A 33 5.51 0.88 -4.96
C LEU A 33 4.61 0.51 -6.15
N GLU A 34 4.95 -0.54 -6.89
CA GLU A 34 4.07 -1.05 -7.95
C GLU A 34 2.70 -1.42 -7.39
N TRP A 35 2.67 -2.12 -6.26
CA TRP A 35 1.43 -2.54 -5.62
C TRP A 35 0.55 -1.36 -5.17
N LEU A 36 1.17 -0.29 -4.68
CA LEU A 36 0.47 0.93 -4.28
C LEU A 36 -0.13 1.70 -5.48
N LYS A 37 0.51 1.62 -6.64
CA LYS A 37 0.09 2.32 -7.87
C LYS A 37 -0.94 1.55 -8.68
N GLU A 38 -0.95 0.22 -8.57
CA GLU A 38 -1.93 -0.61 -9.25
C GLU A 38 -3.32 -0.49 -8.64
N THR A 39 -4.34 -0.49 -9.51
CA THR A 39 -5.74 -0.52 -9.10
C THR A 39 -6.11 -1.84 -8.46
N ARG A 40 -6.97 -1.80 -7.43
CA ARG A 40 -7.40 -2.99 -6.70
C ARG A 40 -8.93 -3.13 -6.76
N PRO A 41 -9.47 -4.29 -7.17
CA PRO A 41 -10.91 -4.54 -7.14
C PRO A 41 -11.54 -4.35 -5.75
N GLN A 42 -10.81 -4.71 -4.70
CA GLN A 42 -11.20 -4.52 -3.29
C GLN A 42 -11.37 -3.04 -2.92
N LEU A 43 -10.65 -2.18 -3.63
CA LEU A 43 -10.76 -0.73 -3.52
C LEU A 43 -11.71 -0.15 -4.58
N MET A 44 -12.64 -0.93 -5.15
CA MET A 44 -13.54 -0.48 -6.22
C MET A 44 -12.80 0.04 -7.46
N GLY A 45 -11.63 -0.53 -7.77
CA GLY A 45 -10.89 -0.21 -8.98
C GLY A 45 -10.00 1.03 -8.90
N VAL A 46 -9.76 1.58 -7.70
CA VAL A 46 -8.73 2.60 -7.48
C VAL A 46 -7.47 2.01 -6.86
N SER A 47 -6.35 2.73 -6.95
CA SER A 47 -5.08 2.29 -6.37
C SER A 47 -4.98 2.69 -4.90
N PRO A 48 -4.28 1.92 -4.05
CA PRO A 48 -4.00 2.30 -2.67
C PRO A 48 -3.39 3.71 -2.54
N SER A 49 -2.47 4.08 -3.44
CA SER A 49 -1.85 5.40 -3.46
C SER A 49 -2.82 6.54 -3.71
N SER A 50 -3.94 6.27 -4.41
CA SER A 50 -4.92 7.31 -4.75
C SER A 50 -5.89 7.59 -3.60
N ILE A 51 -6.03 6.66 -2.66
CA ILE A 51 -6.98 6.79 -1.54
C ILE A 51 -6.32 6.91 -0.18
N ILE A 52 -5.01 6.70 -0.07
CA ILE A 52 -4.34 6.69 1.24
C ILE A 52 -4.53 8.00 2.02
N ASP A 53 -4.61 9.14 1.35
CA ASP A 53 -4.83 10.45 1.98
C ASP A 53 -6.29 10.68 2.40
N THR A 54 -7.25 10.01 1.77
CA THR A 54 -8.69 10.20 2.02
C THR A 54 -9.31 9.10 2.86
N ASP A 55 -8.85 7.87 2.70
CA ASP A 55 -9.34 6.67 3.36
C ASP A 55 -8.19 5.67 3.61
N LYS A 56 -7.30 6.08 4.52
CA LYS A 56 -6.17 5.25 4.96
C LYS A 56 -6.61 3.92 5.55
N GLN A 57 -7.72 3.90 6.29
CA GLN A 57 -8.19 2.70 6.98
C GLN A 57 -8.48 1.58 5.99
N ARG A 58 -9.09 1.92 4.86
CA ARG A 58 -9.39 0.95 3.80
C ARG A 58 -8.14 0.34 3.17
N VAL A 59 -7.03 1.08 3.09
CA VAL A 59 -5.73 0.55 2.65
C VAL A 59 -5.17 -0.43 3.68
N LEU A 60 -5.24 -0.08 4.97
CA LEU A 60 -4.80 -0.96 6.06
C LEU A 60 -5.63 -2.24 6.15
N ASP A 61 -6.96 -2.15 6.00
CA ASP A 61 -7.86 -3.28 5.99
C ASP A 61 -7.55 -4.23 4.82
N LEU A 62 -7.27 -3.68 3.64
CA LEU A 62 -6.81 -4.48 2.50
C LEU A 62 -5.48 -5.19 2.80
N ILE A 63 -4.51 -4.50 3.39
CA ILE A 63 -3.23 -5.12 3.76
C ILE A 63 -3.45 -6.24 4.79
N PHE A 64 -4.34 -6.02 5.76
CA PHE A 64 -4.71 -7.02 6.75
C PHE A 64 -5.33 -8.25 6.08
N GLN A 65 -6.31 -8.08 5.19
CA GLN A 65 -6.93 -9.16 4.42
C GLN A 65 -5.91 -9.99 3.64
N ILE A 66 -4.96 -9.32 2.97
CA ILE A 66 -3.89 -10.01 2.23
C ILE A 66 -3.00 -10.82 3.18
N LYS A 67 -2.66 -10.27 4.35
CA LYS A 67 -1.82 -10.95 5.35
C LYS A 67 -2.51 -12.15 6.00
N THR A 68 -3.80 -12.05 6.28
CA THR A 68 -4.59 -13.12 6.91
C THR A 68 -5.07 -14.17 5.91
N GLY A 69 -4.96 -13.89 4.61
CA GLY A 69 -5.56 -14.73 3.58
C GLY A 69 -7.09 -14.70 3.60
N ASP A 70 -7.67 -13.65 4.17
CA ASP A 70 -9.11 -13.42 4.17
C ASP A 70 -9.52 -12.89 2.79
N ILE A 71 -9.89 -13.81 1.91
CA ILE A 71 -10.38 -13.54 0.56
C ILE A 71 -11.92 -13.57 0.61
N SER A 72 -12.49 -12.66 1.40
CA SER A 72 -13.94 -12.40 1.38
C SER A 72 -14.34 -11.53 0.19
#